data_AF-A0AAV3XR38-F1
#
_entry.id   AF-A0AAV3XR38-F1
#
_cell.length_a   1.000
_cell.length_b   1.000
_cell.length_c   1.000
_cell.angle_alpha   90.00
_cell.angle_beta   90.00
_cell.angle_gamma   90.00
#
_symmetry.space_group_name_H-M   'P 1'
#
loop_
_entity.id
_entity.type
_entity.pdbx_description
1 polymer ?
#
loop_
_entity_poly.entity_id
_entity_poly.type
_entity_poly.pdbx_seq_one_letter_code
_entity_poly.pdbx_strand_id
1 'polypeptide(L)'
;MKNMLKNRKLTAAIADASWSELIQQLEYKCQWYGRTLVKIDRWFPSTKRCGKCGHIVDKLPLDVREWNCPECGTHHDRDINAANNILAAGLAVIDSVANVRPDRDEFKRRLPKTCKGRKQKPKSSGLAISRYSEA
;
A
#
# COMPACT_ATOMS: atom_id res chain seq x y z
N MET A 1 -1.62 14.16 -9.15
CA MET A 1 -1.55 15.44 -8.39
C MET A 1 -2.45 16.55 -8.94
N LYS A 2 -3.28 16.30 -9.97
CA LYS A 2 -4.08 17.32 -10.67
C LYS A 2 -5.00 18.18 -9.78
N ASN A 3 -5.47 17.66 -8.63
CA ASN A 3 -6.33 18.42 -7.72
C ASN A 3 -5.58 19.42 -6.83
N MET A 4 -4.31 19.18 -6.50
CA MET A 4 -3.51 20.09 -5.66
C MET A 4 -3.08 21.36 -6.42
N LEU A 5 -2.87 21.23 -7.74
CA LEU A 5 -2.50 22.33 -8.63
C LEU A 5 -3.65 23.33 -8.90
N LYS A 6 -4.87 23.06 -8.40
CA LYS A 6 -6.02 23.96 -8.55
C LYS A 6 -5.97 25.16 -7.57
N ASN A 7 -5.19 25.07 -6.49
CA ASN A 7 -5.10 26.14 -5.50
C ASN A 7 -4.08 27.22 -5.93
N ARG A 8 -4.58 28.32 -6.51
CA ARG A 8 -3.74 29.42 -7.03
C ARG A 8 -2.69 29.97 -6.05
N LYS A 9 -2.90 29.86 -4.74
CA LYS A 9 -1.93 30.33 -3.72
C LYS A 9 -0.76 29.37 -3.52
N LEU A 10 -0.97 28.06 -3.72
CA LEU A 10 0.02 27.01 -3.44
C LEU A 10 0.54 26.33 -4.71
N THR A 11 -0.08 26.54 -5.87
CA THR A 11 0.29 25.85 -7.13
C THR A 11 1.76 25.99 -7.48
N ALA A 12 2.34 27.19 -7.34
CA ALA A 12 3.75 27.42 -7.65
C ALA A 12 4.68 26.58 -6.76
N ALA A 13 4.54 26.71 -5.44
CA ALA A 13 5.34 25.94 -4.48
C ALA A 13 5.19 24.42 -4.63
N ILE A 14 3.98 23.94 -4.97
CA ILE A 14 3.72 22.52 -5.22
C ILE A 14 4.36 22.04 -6.53
N ALA A 15 4.38 22.89 -7.57
CA ALA A 15 5.02 22.58 -8.84
C ALA A 15 6.54 22.52 -8.69
N ASP A 16 7.13 23.50 -8.00
CA ASP A 16 8.58 23.56 -7.77
C ASP A 16 9.10 22.34 -7.00
N ALA A 17 8.31 21.81 -6.05
CA ALA A 17 8.66 20.62 -5.28
C ALA A 17 8.78 19.33 -6.12
N SER A 18 8.29 19.31 -7.36
CA SER A 18 8.54 18.24 -8.35
C SER A 18 8.32 16.80 -7.83
N TRP A 19 7.29 16.58 -7.01
CA TRP A 19 7.07 15.29 -6.32
C TRP A 19 7.00 14.05 -7.22
N SER A 20 6.52 14.19 -8.46
CA SER A 20 6.50 13.08 -9.43
C SER A 20 7.90 12.68 -9.88
N GLU A 21 8.80 13.65 -10.01
CA GLU A 21 10.20 13.41 -10.36
C GLU A 21 10.92 12.73 -9.19
N LEU A 22 10.68 13.20 -7.96
CA LEU A 22 11.23 12.56 -6.76
C LEU A 22 10.89 11.06 -6.71
N ILE A 23 9.64 10.70 -6.99
CA ILE A 23 9.20 9.30 -7.00
C ILE A 23 9.90 8.52 -8.12
N GLN A 24 10.01 9.08 -9.33
CA GLN A 24 10.70 8.43 -10.45
C GLN A 24 12.17 8.17 -10.12
N GLN A 25 12.86 9.14 -9.52
CA GLN A 25 14.25 9.00 -9.11
C GLN A 25 14.41 7.91 -8.03
N LEU A 26 13.48 7.82 -7.07
CA LEU A 26 13.48 6.75 -6.07
C LEU A 26 13.26 5.38 -6.71
N GLU A 27 12.29 5.24 -7.61
CA GLU A 27 12.02 3.99 -8.33
C GLU A 27 13.25 3.52 -9.11
N TYR A 28 13.82 4.41 -9.91
CA TYR A 28 15.02 4.16 -10.70
C TYR A 28 16.18 3.69 -9.81
N LYS A 29 16.48 4.43 -8.74
CA LYS A 29 17.59 4.08 -7.84
C LYS A 29 17.33 2.80 -7.07
N CYS A 30 16.12 2.59 -6.56
CA CYS A 30 15.77 1.35 -5.87
C CYS A 30 15.93 0.14 -6.80
N GLN A 31 15.49 0.23 -8.06
CA GLN A 31 15.69 -0.82 -9.04
C GLN A 31 17.18 -1.10 -9.31
N TRP A 32 17.99 -0.05 -9.44
CA TRP A 32 19.44 -0.18 -9.68
C TRP A 32 20.16 -0.90 -8.53
N TYR A 33 19.82 -0.59 -7.28
CA TYR A 33 20.43 -1.20 -6.09
C TYR A 33 19.71 -2.47 -5.57
N GLY A 34 18.70 -2.97 -6.28
CA GLY A 34 17.91 -4.14 -5.84
C GLY A 34 17.15 -3.91 -4.52
N ARG A 35 16.71 -2.67 -4.26
CA ARG A 35 15.89 -2.31 -3.09
C ARG A 35 14.40 -2.32 -3.43
N THR A 36 13.57 -2.66 -2.45
CA THR A 36 12.11 -2.61 -2.62
C THR A 36 11.59 -1.22 -2.25
N LEU A 37 10.85 -0.59 -3.15
CA LEU A 37 10.12 0.65 -2.89
C LEU A 37 8.64 0.33 -2.71
N VAL A 38 8.07 0.73 -1.58
CA VAL A 38 6.64 0.55 -1.27
C VAL A 38 5.96 1.90 -1.24
N LYS A 39 4.87 2.02 -2.00
CA LYS A 39 4.04 3.23 -2.03
C LYS A 39 2.80 2.98 -1.17
N ILE A 40 2.56 3.85 -0.19
CA ILE A 40 1.34 3.87 0.61
C ILE A 40 0.26 4.72 -0.06
N ASP A 41 -0.99 4.59 0.40
CA ASP A 41 -2.10 5.39 -0.12
C ASP A 41 -1.88 6.91 0.07
N ARG A 42 -2.33 7.69 -0.91
CA ARG A 42 -2.16 9.15 -0.92
C ARG A 42 -2.94 9.83 0.21
N TRP A 43 -4.09 9.29 0.60
CA TRP A 43 -5.01 9.90 1.57
C TRP A 43 -4.84 9.31 2.98
N PHE A 44 -3.79 8.51 3.20
CA PHE A 44 -3.47 8.00 4.51
C PHE A 44 -3.18 9.15 5.49
N PRO A 45 -3.91 9.24 6.63
CA PRO A 45 -3.82 10.37 7.56
C PRO A 45 -2.58 10.28 8.47
N SER A 46 -1.38 10.25 7.90
CA SER A 46 -0.13 10.04 8.64
C SER A 46 0.15 11.10 9.71
N THR A 47 -0.14 12.37 9.45
CA THR A 47 0.09 13.48 10.38
C THR A 47 -1.01 13.61 11.44
N LYS A 48 -2.25 13.23 11.11
CA LYS A 48 -3.44 13.37 11.96
C LYS A 48 -3.69 12.17 12.86
N ARG A 49 -3.15 11.00 12.50
CA ARG A 49 -3.29 9.77 13.27
C ARG A 49 -2.29 9.76 14.41
N CYS A 50 -2.75 9.46 15.62
CA CYS A 50 -1.88 9.19 16.75
C CYS A 50 -1.18 7.85 16.54
N GLY A 51 0.16 7.84 16.55
CA GLY A 51 0.93 6.59 16.44
C GLY A 51 0.77 5.65 17.65
N LYS A 52 0.29 6.14 18.80
CA LYS A 52 0.11 5.35 20.03
C LYS A 52 -1.27 4.69 20.11
N CYS A 53 -2.35 5.46 20.00
CA CYS A 53 -3.72 4.94 20.17
C CYS A 53 -4.49 4.78 18.84
N GLY A 54 -3.97 5.30 17.73
CA GLY A 54 -4.64 5.23 16.43
C GLY A 54 -5.77 6.24 16.20
N HIS A 55 -6.09 7.08 17.20
CA HIS A 55 -7.07 8.17 17.05
C HIS A 55 -6.69 9.13 15.93
N ILE A 56 -7.67 9.54 15.12
CA ILE A 56 -7.46 10.47 14.01
C ILE A 56 -8.11 11.80 14.37
N VAL A 57 -7.29 12.85 14.45
CA VAL A 57 -7.78 14.21 14.73
C VAL A 57 -8.48 14.78 13.49
N ASP A 58 -9.65 15.39 13.68
CA ASP A 58 -10.44 15.97 12.59
C ASP A 58 -9.69 17.07 11.84
N LYS A 59 -9.16 18.04 12.58
CA LYS A 59 -8.48 19.22 12.04
C LYS A 59 -7.12 19.41 12.69
N LEU A 60 -6.07 19.39 11.86
CA LEU A 60 -4.71 19.72 12.23
C LEU A 60 -4.20 20.78 11.24
N PRO A 61 -4.24 22.08 11.60
CA PRO A 61 -3.79 23.20 10.75
C PRO A 61 -2.31 23.09 10.38
N LEU A 62 -1.88 23.57 9.21
CA LEU A 62 -0.51 23.33 8.68
C LEU A 62 0.63 23.90 9.56
N ASP A 63 0.37 24.87 10.41
CA ASP A 63 1.32 25.57 11.28
C ASP A 63 1.65 24.82 12.59
N VAL A 64 0.83 23.86 13.00
CA VAL A 64 0.96 23.16 14.30
C VAL A 64 2.05 22.06 14.31
N ARG A 65 3.31 22.40 14.61
CA ARG A 65 4.41 21.41 14.62
C ARG A 65 4.31 20.35 15.71
N GLU A 66 3.81 20.72 16.88
CA GLU A 66 3.66 19.85 18.02
C GLU A 66 2.19 19.83 18.48
N TRP A 67 1.70 18.66 18.87
CA TRP A 67 0.32 18.51 19.34
C TRP A 67 0.19 17.38 20.36
N ASN A 68 -0.80 17.49 21.24
CA ASN A 68 -1.16 16.43 22.18
C ASN A 68 -2.36 15.65 21.66
N CYS A 69 -2.29 14.33 21.72
CA CYS A 69 -3.42 13.48 21.35
C CYS A 69 -4.61 13.71 22.29
N PRO A 70 -5.81 14.05 21.78
CA PRO A 70 -6.97 14.32 22.62
C PRO A 70 -7.50 13.08 23.36
N GLU A 71 -7.23 11.88 22.85
CA GLU A 71 -7.67 10.64 23.50
C GLU A 71 -6.68 10.08 24.51
N CYS A 72 -5.39 10.01 24.16
CA CYS A 72 -4.38 9.34 25.02
C CYS A 72 -3.38 10.30 25.68
N GLY A 73 -3.52 11.61 25.46
CA GLY A 73 -2.65 12.64 26.04
C GLY A 73 -1.20 12.62 25.60
N THR A 74 -0.84 11.80 24.61
CA THR A 74 0.56 11.67 24.17
C THR A 74 0.98 12.89 23.36
N HIS A 75 2.15 13.44 23.70
CA HIS A 75 2.78 14.52 22.97
C HIS A 75 3.41 14.00 21.67
N HIS A 76 3.18 14.72 20.57
CA HIS A 76 3.68 14.36 19.24
C HIS A 76 4.37 15.55 18.58
N ASP A 77 5.60 15.32 18.11
CA ASP A 77 6.12 16.05 16.95
C ASP A 77 5.44 15.51 15.69
N ARG A 78 4.91 16.40 14.86
CA ARG A 78 4.12 16.04 13.68
C ARG A 78 4.92 15.21 12.69
N ASP A 79 6.15 15.59 12.41
CA ASP A 79 6.95 14.99 11.33
C ASP A 79 7.46 13.60 11.76
N ILE A 80 7.89 13.47 13.03
CA ILE A 80 8.28 12.20 13.63
C ILE A 80 7.08 11.25 13.70
N ASN A 81 5.92 11.73 14.16
CA ASN A 81 4.70 10.92 14.21
C ASN A 81 4.27 10.47 12.81
N ALA A 82 4.32 11.37 11.82
CA ALA A 82 4.02 11.04 10.44
C ALA A 82 4.97 9.98 9.86
N ALA A 83 6.27 10.10 10.10
CA ALA A 83 7.27 9.13 9.66
C ALA A 83 7.00 7.73 10.26
N ASN A 84 6.74 7.67 11.56
CA ASN A 84 6.41 6.42 12.25
C ASN A 84 5.13 5.77 11.71
N ASN A 85 4.09 6.57 11.46
CA ASN A 85 2.84 6.09 10.86
C ASN A 85 3.02 5.60 9.42
N ILE A 86 3.84 6.29 8.62
CA ILE A 86 4.16 5.86 7.24
C ILE A 86 4.93 4.55 7.25
N LEU A 87 5.90 4.39 8.16
CA LEU A 87 6.64 3.14 8.33
C LEU A 87 5.70 1.99 8.67
N ALA A 88 4.83 2.17 9.68
CA ALA A 88 3.86 1.15 10.08
C ALA A 88 2.92 0.77 8.92
N ALA A 89 2.42 1.76 8.17
CA ALA A 89 1.58 1.51 6.99
C ALA A 89 2.35 0.77 5.87
N GLY A 90 3.60 1.14 5.62
CA GLY A 90 4.46 0.49 4.63
C GLY A 90 4.74 -0.97 4.96
N LEU A 91 5.04 -1.27 6.24
CA LEU A 91 5.23 -2.64 6.72
C LEU A 91 3.94 -3.47 6.57
N ALA A 92 2.78 -2.90 6.93
CA ALA A 92 1.49 -3.57 6.75
C ALA A 92 1.19 -3.88 5.26
N VAL A 93 1.59 -3.00 4.34
CA VAL A 93 1.48 -3.28 2.89
C VAL A 93 2.41 -4.43 2.48
N ILE A 94 3.64 -4.49 2.99
CA ILE A 94 4.56 -5.60 2.70
C ILE A 94 4.00 -6.93 3.22
N ASP A 95 3.53 -6.94 4.47
CA ASP A 95 2.98 -8.14 5.10
C ASP A 95 1.67 -8.61 4.44
N SER A 96 0.83 -7.69 3.99
CA SER A 96 -0.39 -8.03 3.25
C SER A 96 -0.09 -8.56 1.84
N VAL A 97 0.92 -8.02 1.15
CA VAL A 97 1.41 -8.58 -0.13
C VAL A 97 2.04 -9.95 0.08
N ALA A 98 2.72 -10.21 1.20
CA ALA A 98 3.18 -11.55 1.56
C ALA A 98 2.01 -12.53 1.86
N ASN A 99 0.84 -12.01 2.26
CA ASN A 99 -0.38 -12.79 2.46
C ASN A 99 -1.23 -12.98 1.19
N VAL A 100 -0.98 -12.23 0.11
CA VAL A 100 -1.29 -12.70 -1.24
C VAL A 100 -0.15 -13.63 -1.64
N ARG A 101 -0.22 -14.87 -1.16
CA ARG A 101 0.61 -15.96 -1.69
C ARG A 101 0.49 -15.90 -3.22
N PRO A 102 1.56 -15.61 -3.99
CA PRO A 102 1.49 -15.82 -5.41
C PRO A 102 1.19 -17.31 -5.60
N ASP A 103 0.15 -17.59 -6.39
CA ASP A 103 -0.29 -18.94 -6.68
C ASP A 103 0.90 -19.81 -7.11
N ARG A 104 0.87 -21.08 -6.69
CA ARG A 104 1.95 -22.07 -6.75
C ARG A 104 2.42 -22.41 -8.18
N ASP A 105 1.92 -21.71 -9.19
CA ASP A 105 2.09 -21.98 -10.63
C ASP A 105 3.30 -21.27 -11.29
N GLU A 106 4.02 -20.39 -10.59
CA GLU A 106 5.26 -19.82 -11.15
C GLU A 106 6.47 -20.79 -11.11
N PHE A 107 6.49 -21.72 -10.15
CA PHE A 107 7.57 -22.71 -10.05
C PHE A 107 7.55 -23.74 -11.19
N LYS A 108 6.38 -23.99 -11.80
CA LYS A 108 6.24 -24.91 -12.95
C LYS A 108 6.78 -24.34 -14.26
N ARG A 109 6.96 -23.02 -14.39
CA ARG A 109 7.48 -22.37 -15.61
C ARG A 109 8.99 -22.54 -15.81
N ARG A 110 9.73 -22.98 -14.79
CA ARG A 110 11.20 -23.20 -14.84
C ARG A 110 11.65 -24.65 -14.95
N LEU A 111 10.74 -25.62 -14.99
CA LEU A 111 11.12 -27.02 -15.24
C LEU A 111 11.41 -27.22 -16.75
N PRO A 112 12.55 -27.82 -17.12
CA PRO A 112 12.83 -28.15 -18.51
C PRO A 112 11.77 -29.12 -19.06
N LYS A 113 11.31 -28.86 -20.29
CA LYS A 113 10.27 -29.61 -20.99
C LYS A 113 10.71 -31.08 -21.12
N THR A 114 10.13 -31.97 -20.32
CA THR A 114 10.24 -33.41 -20.57
C THR A 114 9.25 -33.82 -21.66
N CYS A 115 9.69 -34.78 -22.46
CA CYS A 115 9.08 -35.14 -23.73
C CYS A 115 7.75 -35.90 -23.57
N LYS A 116 6.91 -35.76 -24.62
CA LYS A 116 5.53 -36.22 -24.80
C LYS A 116 5.18 -37.63 -24.26
N GLY A 117 4.01 -37.73 -23.62
CA GLY A 117 3.32 -38.99 -23.29
C GLY A 117 1.81 -38.89 -23.56
N ARG A 118 1.21 -39.97 -24.09
CA ARG A 118 -0.12 -40.04 -24.75
C ARG A 118 -1.29 -39.76 -23.80
N LYS A 119 -2.31 -39.05 -24.30
CA LYS A 119 -3.59 -38.84 -23.60
C LYS A 119 -4.45 -40.10 -23.66
N GLN A 120 -4.84 -40.64 -22.51
CA GLN A 120 -5.95 -41.59 -22.38
C GLN A 120 -7.16 -40.84 -21.78
N LYS A 121 -8.33 -40.95 -22.40
CA LYS A 121 -9.60 -40.38 -21.91
C LYS A 121 -10.39 -41.44 -21.15
N PRO A 122 -10.96 -41.10 -19.98
CA PRO A 122 -12.24 -41.68 -19.56
C PRO A 122 -13.25 -40.55 -19.27
N LYS A 123 -14.34 -40.49 -20.03
CA LYS A 123 -15.70 -41.04 -19.76
C LYS A 123 -16.48 -40.23 -18.72
N SER A 124 -17.53 -39.61 -19.24
CA SER A 124 -18.58 -38.84 -18.58
C SER A 124 -19.42 -39.68 -17.62
N SER A 125 -19.74 -39.12 -16.46
CA SER A 125 -20.97 -39.41 -15.72
C SER A 125 -21.28 -38.22 -14.83
N GLY A 126 -22.42 -37.56 -15.08
CA GLY A 126 -22.91 -36.47 -14.26
C GLY A 126 -23.62 -36.93 -12.99
N LEU A 127 -23.98 -35.96 -12.15
CA LEU A 127 -25.20 -35.76 -11.34
C LEU A 127 -24.86 -34.61 -10.38
N ALA A 128 -25.48 -33.45 -10.49
CA ALA A 128 -26.82 -33.06 -10.05
C ALA A 128 -26.72 -32.13 -8.82
N ILE A 129 -27.42 -31.01 -8.96
CA ILE A 129 -27.44 -29.83 -8.11
C ILE A 129 -28.45 -30.08 -6.97
N SER A 130 -28.19 -29.65 -5.74
CA SER A 130 -29.27 -29.37 -4.77
C SER A 130 -29.01 -28.08 -3.99
N ARG A 131 -29.97 -27.18 -4.12
CA ARG A 131 -30.16 -25.90 -3.43
C ARG A 131 -30.64 -26.11 -1.98
N TYR A 132 -30.31 -25.19 -1.10
CA TYR A 132 -31.07 -24.76 0.10
C TYR A 132 -30.71 -23.27 0.26
N SER A 133 -31.56 -22.25 0.03
CA SER A 133 -32.88 -21.87 0.57
C SER A 133 -32.90 -21.77 2.11
N GLU A 134 -32.82 -20.50 2.54
CA GLU A 134 -33.56 -19.82 3.62
C GLU A 134 -33.86 -20.57 4.92
N ALA A 135 -33.33 -20.01 6.01
CA ALA A 135 -34.03 -19.75 7.27
C ALA A 135 -33.44 -18.49 7.91
#